data_AF-A0A3C1LC22-F1
#
_entry.id   AF-A0A3C1LC22-F1
#
_cell.length_a   1.000
_cell.length_b   1.000
_cell.length_c   1.000
_cell.angle_alpha   90.00
_cell.angle_beta   90.00
_cell.angle_gamma   90.00
#
_symmetry.space_group_name_H-M   'P 1'
#
loop_
_entity.id
_entity.type
_entity.pdbx_description
1 polymer ?
#
loop_
_entity_poly.entity_id
_entity_poly.type
_entity_poly.pdbx_seq_one_letter_code
_entity_poly.pdbx_strand_id
1 'polypeptide(L)'
;GCPIIVLCDDATFTAANMRNYLWVTYTRCNPSHDMHGIDAFVQHKHWGCNGPLVIDARIKPHHAPPVQTDSTVEKQIDRLFAKGGSLHGIC
;
A
#
# COMPACT_ATOMS: atom_id res chain seq x y z
N GLY A 1 2.38 -15.64 17.70
CA GLY A 1 3.21 -14.43 17.57
C GLY A 1 2.90 -13.73 16.26
N CYS A 2 3.27 -12.45 16.12
CA CYS A 2 3.12 -11.69 14.88
C CYS A 2 4.52 -11.57 14.22
N PRO A 3 4.75 -12.14 13.03
CA PRO A 3 6.09 -12.12 12.43
C PRO A 3 6.44 -10.77 11.79
N ILE A 4 5.44 -10.02 11.30
CA ILE A 4 5.62 -8.76 10.56
C ILE A 4 4.58 -7.74 11.03
N ILE A 5 5.02 -6.51 11.29
CA ILE A 5 4.20 -5.34 11.57
C ILE A 5 4.39 -4.35 10.42
N VAL A 6 3.29 -3.90 9.81
CA VAL A 6 3.34 -2.86 8.77
C VAL A 6 2.84 -1.54 9.35
N LEU A 7 3.69 -0.52 9.32
CA LEU A 7 3.31 0.85 9.65
C LEU A 7 2.84 1.54 8.37
N CYS A 8 1.58 1.96 8.34
CA CYS A 8 0.95 2.55 7.15
C CYS A 8 -0.03 3.67 7.54
N ASP A 9 -0.43 4.47 6.55
CA ASP A 9 -1.29 5.64 6.77
C ASP A 9 -2.76 5.26 7.05
N ASP A 10 -3.26 4.19 6.44
CA ASP A 10 -4.62 3.66 6.62
C ASP A 10 -4.57 2.14 6.80
N ALA A 11 -4.68 1.70 8.06
CA ALA A 11 -4.63 0.29 8.41
C ALA A 11 -5.86 -0.48 7.93
N THR A 12 -7.05 0.15 7.92
CA THR A 12 -8.30 -0.49 7.49
C THR A 12 -8.25 -0.79 6.00
N PHE A 13 -7.82 0.16 5.18
CA PHE A 13 -7.62 -0.06 3.75
C PHE A 13 -6.54 -1.11 3.47
N THR A 14 -5.40 -1.00 4.14
CA THR A 14 -4.25 -1.90 3.92
C THR A 14 -4.60 -3.35 4.27
N ALA A 15 -5.32 -3.57 5.37
CA ALA A 15 -5.70 -4.90 5.83
C ALA A 15 -6.95 -5.48 5.14
N ALA A 16 -7.69 -4.69 4.36
CA ALA A 16 -8.96 -5.10 3.77
C ALA A 16 -8.83 -6.31 2.82
N ASN A 17 -7.72 -6.42 2.09
CA ASN A 17 -7.44 -7.56 1.20
C ASN A 17 -5.95 -7.66 0.86
N MET A 18 -5.56 -8.82 0.30
CA MET A 18 -4.18 -9.11 -0.07
C MET A 18 -3.60 -8.11 -1.10
N ARG A 19 -4.41 -7.63 -2.06
CA ARG A 19 -3.91 -6.70 -3.10
C ARG A 19 -3.52 -5.36 -2.48
N ASN A 20 -4.33 -4.85 -1.56
CA ASN A 20 -4.04 -3.61 -0.83
C ASN A 20 -2.78 -3.76 0.03
N TYR A 21 -2.68 -4.86 0.79
CA TYR A 21 -1.48 -5.18 1.57
C TYR A 21 -0.22 -5.17 0.70
N LEU A 22 -0.23 -5.90 -0.42
CA LEU A 22 0.91 -5.98 -1.33
C LEU A 22 1.25 -4.61 -1.92
N TRP A 23 0.25 -3.88 -2.40
CA TRP A 23 0.46 -2.58 -3.01
C TRP A 23 1.02 -1.57 -2.01
N VAL A 24 0.36 -1.35 -0.88
CA VAL A 24 0.80 -0.35 0.12
C VAL A 24 2.19 -0.71 0.65
N THR A 25 2.40 -1.96 1.08
CA THR A 25 3.64 -2.38 1.75
C THR A 25 4.84 -2.27 0.84
N TYR A 26 4.76 -2.74 -0.41
CA TYR A 26 5.93 -2.92 -1.27
C TYR A 26 6.14 -1.80 -2.29
N THR A 27 5.16 -0.90 -2.49
CA THR A 27 5.37 0.30 -3.33
C THR A 27 5.82 1.53 -2.55
N ARG A 28 5.67 1.50 -1.21
CA ARG A 28 6.02 2.63 -0.34
C ARG A 28 7.22 2.35 0.57
N CYS A 29 7.72 1.12 0.62
CA CYS A 29 8.88 0.75 1.42
C CYS A 29 10.15 0.76 0.58
N ASN A 30 11.18 1.46 1.06
CA ASN A 30 12.56 1.29 0.64
C ASN A 30 13.27 0.31 1.60
N PRO A 31 13.61 -0.92 1.18
CA PRO A 31 14.17 -1.94 2.07
C PRO A 31 15.44 -1.53 2.83
N SER A 32 16.20 -0.56 2.32
CA SER A 32 17.41 -0.09 2.98
C SER A 32 17.16 0.91 4.13
N HIS A 33 16.03 1.62 4.12
CA HIS A 33 15.73 2.70 5.06
C HIS A 33 14.50 2.43 5.93
N ASP A 34 13.56 1.63 5.44
CA ASP A 34 12.23 1.45 6.04
C ASP A 34 12.04 0.06 6.69
N MET A 35 13.12 -0.72 6.81
CA MET A 35 13.13 -2.01 7.48
C MET A 35 13.70 -1.87 8.90
N HIS A 36 12.90 -2.21 9.90
CA HIS A 36 13.28 -2.20 11.30
C HIS A 36 12.93 -3.53 11.95
N GLY A 37 13.53 -3.84 13.09
CA GLY A 37 13.22 -5.07 13.83
C GLY A 37 13.12 -4.78 15.31
N ILE A 38 12.15 -5.39 15.98
CA ILE A 38 12.09 -5.36 17.44
C ILE A 38 13.24 -6.21 17.97
N ASP A 39 14.07 -5.62 18.83
CA ASP A 39 15.32 -6.25 19.31
C ASP A 39 16.21 -6.69 18.12
N ALA A 40 16.52 -5.73 17.26
CA ALA A 40 17.37 -5.94 16.08
C ALA A 40 18.85 -6.13 16.48
N PHE A 41 19.53 -7.01 15.76
CA PHE A 41 20.93 -7.35 15.98
C PHE A 41 21.68 -7.53 14.65
N VAL A 42 23.01 -7.51 14.73
CA VAL A 42 23.89 -7.91 13.63
C VAL A 42 24.83 -9.00 14.13
N GLN A 43 24.77 -10.18 13.52
CA GLN A 43 25.64 -11.30 13.84
C GLN A 43 26.32 -11.77 12.55
N HIS A 44 27.65 -11.87 12.54
CA HIS A 44 28.42 -12.26 11.36
C HIS A 44 28.05 -11.48 10.08
N LYS A 45 27.89 -10.16 10.19
CA LYS A 45 27.45 -9.25 9.11
C LYS A 45 26.03 -9.49 8.59
N HIS A 46 25.25 -10.37 9.21
CA HIS A 46 23.84 -10.57 8.91
C HIS A 46 23.00 -9.75 9.89
N TRP A 47 22.14 -8.91 9.36
CA TRP A 47 21.14 -8.19 10.15
C TRP A 47 19.94 -9.10 10.41
N GLY A 48 19.38 -9.03 11.62
CA GLY A 48 18.19 -9.77 12.02
C GLY A 48 17.49 -9.12 13.21
N CYS A 49 16.41 -9.73 13.69
CA CYS A 49 15.69 -9.29 14.88
C CYS A 49 15.08 -10.47 15.63
N ASN A 50 15.03 -10.38 16.96
CA ASN A 50 14.43 -11.43 17.81
C ASN A 50 12.91 -11.30 17.91
N GLY A 51 12.38 -10.11 17.64
CA GLY A 51 10.95 -9.85 17.55
C GLY A 51 10.46 -9.68 16.11
N PRO A 52 9.26 -9.11 15.93
CA PRO A 52 8.67 -8.87 14.61
C PRO A 52 9.54 -7.96 13.74
N LEU A 53 9.55 -8.23 12.44
CA LEU A 53 10.02 -7.28 11.43
C LEU A 53 9.00 -6.14 11.31
N VAL A 54 9.45 -4.91 11.32
CA VAL A 54 8.63 -3.71 11.14
C VAL A 54 8.95 -3.10 9.79
N ILE A 55 7.93 -2.90 8.96
CA ILE A 55 8.04 -2.29 7.63
C ILE A 55 7.35 -0.93 7.66
N ASP A 56 8.09 0.16 7.41
CA ASP A 56 7.53 1.50 7.26
C ASP A 56 7.03 1.75 5.84
N ALA A 57 5.73 1.54 5.63
CA ALA A 57 5.04 1.74 4.36
C ALA A 57 4.25 3.06 4.30
N ARG A 58 4.53 4.03 5.18
CA ARG A 58 3.90 5.36 5.11
C ARG A 58 4.31 6.12 3.85
N ILE A 59 3.50 7.08 3.41
CA ILE A 59 3.87 7.98 2.30
C ILE A 59 4.98 8.94 2.76
N LYS A 60 6.03 9.09 1.95
CA LYS A 60 7.15 10.01 2.22
C LYS A 60 6.98 11.31 1.42
N PRO A 61 7.56 12.46 1.86
CA PRO A 61 7.40 13.74 1.18
C PRO A 61 7.89 13.78 -0.28
N HIS A 62 8.83 12.90 -0.64
CA HIS A 62 9.37 12.79 -1.99
C HIS A 62 8.61 11.79 -2.87
N HIS A 63 7.60 11.10 -2.34
CA HIS A 63 6.73 10.25 -3.17
C HIS A 63 5.85 11.12 -4.06
N ALA A 64 5.57 10.61 -5.26
CA ALA A 64 4.52 11.21 -6.08
C ALA A 64 3.19 11.21 -5.30
N PRO A 65 2.37 12.26 -5.43
CA PRO A 65 1.02 12.24 -4.91
C PRO A 65 0.25 11.02 -5.43
N PRO A 66 -0.65 10.44 -4.63
CA PRO A 66 -1.51 9.37 -5.10
C PRO A 66 -2.29 9.81 -6.34
N VAL A 67 -2.37 8.94 -7.33
CA VAL A 67 -3.28 9.16 -8.47
C VAL A 67 -4.71 9.08 -7.93
N GLN A 68 -5.44 10.18 -8.05
CA GLN A 68 -6.84 10.28 -7.66
C GLN A 68 -7.68 10.49 -8.92
N THR A 69 -8.87 9.89 -8.94
CA THR A 69 -9.81 10.11 -10.03
C THR A 69 -10.48 11.47 -9.89
N ASP A 70 -10.74 12.13 -11.01
CA ASP A 70 -11.49 13.39 -11.04
C ASP A 70 -13.00 13.07 -11.04
N SER A 71 -13.67 13.40 -9.93
CA SER A 71 -15.11 13.17 -9.77
C SER A 71 -15.99 13.81 -10.84
N THR A 72 -15.54 14.90 -11.47
CA THR A 72 -16.25 15.55 -12.58
C THR A 72 -16.14 14.70 -13.84
N VAL A 73 -14.95 14.19 -14.13
CA VAL A 73 -14.70 13.33 -15.29
C VAL A 73 -15.43 12.00 -15.12
N GLU A 74 -15.41 11.39 -13.93
CA GLU A 74 -16.18 10.18 -13.62
C GLU A 74 -17.68 10.36 -13.94
N LYS A 75 -18.30 11.44 -13.42
CA LYS A 75 -19.71 11.75 -13.70
C LYS A 75 -20.02 11.95 -15.19
N GLN A 76 -19.07 12.49 -15.95
CA GLN A 76 -19.25 12.70 -17.40
C GLN A 76 -19.25 11.38 -18.17
N ILE A 77 -18.52 10.37 -17.70
CA ILE A 77 -18.44 9.06 -18.37
C ILE A 77 -19.52 8.08 -17.89
N ASP A 78 -20.19 8.32 -16.76
CA ASP A 78 -21.30 7.48 -16.25
C ASP A 78 -22.37 7.21 -17.31
N ARG A 79 -22.69 8.21 -18.15
CA ARG A 79 -23.65 8.07 -19.26
C ARG A 79 -23.28 6.99 -20.28
N LEU A 80 -21.99 6.66 -20.43
CA LEU A 80 -21.51 5.64 -21.36
C LEU A 80 -21.85 4.23 -20.87
N PHE A 81 -21.88 4.04 -19.55
CA PHE A 81 -22.19 2.77 -18.89
C PHE A 81 -23.69 2.61 -18.56
N ALA A 82 -24.45 3.71 -18.58
CA ALA A 82 -25.89 3.70 -18.39
C ALA A 82 -26.61 2.85 -19.46
N LYS A 83 -27.85 2.43 -19.17
CA LYS A 83 -28.67 1.63 -20.09
C LYS A 83 -28.84 2.31 -21.45
N GLY A 84 -28.37 1.64 -22.50
CA GLY A 84 -28.36 2.17 -23.87
C GLY A 84 -27.09 2.94 -24.28
N GLY A 85 -26.14 3.13 -23.36
CA GLY A 85 -24.82 3.70 -23.64
C GLY A 85 -23.90 2.71 -24.36
N SER A 86 -22.84 3.24 -24.99
CA SER A 86 -21.90 2.44 -25.81
C SER A 86 -21.09 1.41 -25.03
N LEU A 87 -20.96 1.58 -23.71
CA LEU A 87 -20.26 0.68 -22.80
C LEU A 87 -21.21 -0.06 -21.85
N HIS A 88 -22.52 -0.02 -22.13
CA HIS A 88 -23.51 -0.68 -21.30
C HIS A 88 -23.26 -2.19 -21.20
N GLY A 89 -23.15 -2.71 -19.97
CA GLY A 89 -22.91 -4.13 -19.69
C GLY A 89 -21.44 -4.56 -19.74
N ILE A 90 -20.51 -3.62 -19.94
CA ILE A 90 -19.07 -3.87 -19.86
C ILE A 90 -18.58 -3.45 -18.47
N CYS A 91 -18.56 -4.40 -17.52
CA CYS A 91 -17.81 -4.35 -16.25
C CYS A 91 -17.67 -5.77 -15.69
#